data_AF-A0A1Z9Q843-F1
#
_entry.id   AF-A0A1Z9Q843-F1
#
_cell.length_a   1.000
_cell.length_b   1.000
_cell.length_c   1.000
_cell.angle_alpha   90.00
_cell.angle_beta   90.00
_cell.angle_gamma   90.00
#
_symmetry.space_group_name_H-M   'P 1'
#
loop_
_entity.id
_entity.type
_entity.pdbx_description
1 polymer ?
#
loop_
_entity_poly.entity_id
_entity_poly.type
_entity_poly.pdbx_seq_one_letter_code
_entity_poly.pdbx_strand_id
1 'polypeptide(L)'
;MHDEDARRRIHDAKRRHRSRRIDELHLEARRTGGTDDRRFWSLAYDLDHAPWTTNLEQLREIGIEPPMPEAVDDEEIGAVLDAVIEGLAVLQVFLLHTDHLDDRECYRRLRLDVLHDRVRDVPPATGSREWIDLAGGTDRSAHLAVHATDAERVSLEAAGVIVPPRMRRRADRDRRLPRPVSN
;
A
#
# COMPACT_ATOMS: atom_id res chain seq x y z
N MET A 1 -18.12 -12.53 -3.15
CA MET A 1 -17.94 -11.93 -4.49
C MET A 1 -18.55 -10.54 -4.45
N HIS A 2 -17.76 -9.52 -4.13
CA HIS A 2 -18.25 -8.13 -4.09
C HIS A 2 -18.55 -7.66 -5.52
N ASP A 3 -19.52 -6.77 -5.68
CA ASP A 3 -19.96 -6.26 -6.97
C ASP A 3 -18.78 -5.53 -7.67
N GLU A 4 -18.11 -6.22 -8.61
CA GLU A 4 -17.02 -5.66 -9.41
C GLU A 4 -17.45 -4.38 -10.13
N ASP A 5 -18.72 -4.29 -10.52
CA ASP A 5 -19.25 -3.09 -11.16
C ASP A 5 -19.44 -1.96 -10.16
N ALA A 6 -19.80 -2.24 -8.90
CA ALA A 6 -19.80 -1.22 -7.85
C ALA A 6 -18.39 -0.64 -7.64
N ARG A 7 -17.39 -1.52 -7.52
CA ARG A 7 -15.98 -1.11 -7.39
C ARG A 7 -15.52 -0.26 -8.57
N ARG A 8 -15.85 -0.69 -9.79
CA ARG A 8 -15.55 0.04 -11.03
C ARG A 8 -16.18 1.43 -11.03
N ARG A 9 -17.47 1.53 -10.67
CA ARG A 9 -18.22 2.80 -10.57
C ARG A 9 -17.58 3.76 -9.57
N ILE A 10 -17.15 3.28 -8.40
CA ILE A 10 -16.48 4.07 -7.37
C ILE A 10 -15.16 4.65 -7.91
N HIS A 11 -14.28 3.80 -8.44
CA HIS A 11 -13.00 4.25 -8.97
C HIS A 11 -13.15 5.19 -10.18
N ASP A 12 -14.12 4.93 -11.06
CA ASP A 12 -14.43 5.81 -12.19
C ASP A 12 -14.92 7.19 -11.73
N ALA A 13 -15.75 7.24 -10.69
CA ALA A 13 -16.21 8.50 -10.12
C ALA A 13 -15.05 9.31 -9.54
N LYS A 14 -14.16 8.66 -8.78
CA LYS A 14 -12.93 9.29 -8.24
C LYS A 14 -12.01 9.78 -9.36
N ARG A 15 -11.78 8.98 -10.41
CA ARG A 15 -10.98 9.39 -11.58
C ARG A 15 -11.56 10.61 -12.29
N ARG A 16 -12.88 10.66 -12.49
CA ARG A 16 -13.56 11.83 -13.07
C ARG A 16 -13.45 13.07 -12.19
N HIS A 17 -13.54 12.91 -10.86
CA HIS A 17 -13.31 14.02 -9.93
C HIS A 17 -11.87 14.53 -10.03
N ARG A 18 -10.89 13.64 -9.92
CA ARG A 18 -9.46 13.94 -10.08
C ARG A 18 -9.16 14.66 -11.40
N SER A 19 -9.65 14.15 -12.53
CA SER A 19 -9.41 14.78 -13.84
C SER A 19 -9.88 16.22 -13.89
N ARG A 20 -11.11 16.48 -13.42
CA ARG A 20 -11.68 17.84 -13.37
C ARG A 20 -10.85 18.79 -12.53
N ARG A 21 -10.42 18.34 -11.33
CA ARG A 21 -9.59 19.16 -10.44
C ARG A 21 -8.21 19.46 -11.04
N ILE A 22 -7.61 18.50 -11.75
CA ILE A 22 -6.35 18.74 -12.47
C ILE A 22 -6.55 19.75 -13.59
N ASP A 23 -7.63 19.63 -14.37
CA ASP A 23 -7.91 20.56 -15.47
C ASP A 23 -8.16 21.99 -14.94
N GLU A 24 -8.79 22.13 -13.77
CA GLU A 24 -8.96 23.42 -13.08
C GLU A 24 -7.63 24.04 -12.65
N LEU A 25 -6.75 23.27 -12.00
CA LEU A 25 -5.40 23.71 -11.62
C LEU A 25 -4.58 24.14 -12.84
N HIS A 26 -4.66 23.34 -13.90
CA HIS A 26 -3.96 23.59 -15.16
C HIS A 26 -4.45 24.88 -15.84
N LEU A 27 -5.77 25.10 -15.90
CA LEU A 27 -6.35 26.33 -16.45
C LEU A 27 -6.02 27.58 -15.62
N GLU A 28 -5.92 27.45 -14.30
CA GLU A 28 -5.50 28.54 -13.43
C GLU A 28 -4.04 28.91 -13.66
N ALA A 29 -3.16 27.91 -13.71
CA ALA A 29 -1.73 28.11 -13.98
C ALA A 29 -1.48 28.79 -15.32
N ARG A 30 -2.19 28.39 -16.39
CA ARG A 30 -2.09 29.05 -17.69
C ARG A 30 -2.44 30.53 -17.63
N ARG A 31 -3.41 30.92 -16.78
CA ARG A 31 -3.81 32.32 -16.60
C ARG A 31 -2.78 33.14 -15.83
N THR A 32 -2.02 32.52 -14.94
CA THR A 32 -1.01 33.18 -14.10
C THR A 32 0.43 33.06 -14.65
N GLY A 33 0.60 32.47 -15.84
CA GLY A 33 1.91 32.30 -16.49
C GLY A 33 2.73 31.11 -15.98
N GLY A 34 2.09 30.15 -15.30
CA GLY A 34 2.68 28.88 -14.86
C GLY A 34 2.85 27.86 -15.99
N THR A 35 3.37 26.68 -15.65
CA THR A 35 3.60 25.58 -16.61
C THR A 35 2.30 25.05 -17.23
N ASP A 36 2.34 24.76 -18.54
CA ASP A 36 1.24 24.14 -19.29
C ASP A 36 1.30 22.60 -19.28
N ASP A 37 2.25 22.00 -18.54
CA ASP A 37 2.38 20.55 -18.48
C ASP A 37 1.30 19.91 -17.59
N ARG A 38 0.35 19.21 -18.21
CA ARG A 38 -0.72 18.50 -17.49
C ARG A 38 -0.20 17.37 -16.58
N ARG A 39 0.96 16.77 -16.89
CA ARG A 39 1.56 15.72 -16.04
C ARG A 39 2.05 16.32 -14.73
N PHE A 40 2.69 17.49 -14.80
CA PHE A 40 3.05 18.28 -13.61
C PHE A 40 1.83 18.51 -12.71
N TRP A 41 0.71 19.01 -13.27
CA TRP A 41 -0.51 19.27 -12.49
C TRP A 41 -1.20 18.01 -11.97
N SER A 42 -1.01 16.88 -12.65
CA SER A 42 -1.48 15.57 -12.13
C SER A 42 -0.71 15.17 -10.87
N LEU A 43 0.61 15.34 -10.88
CA LEU A 43 1.46 15.07 -9.72
C LEU A 43 1.16 16.05 -8.57
N ALA A 44 1.04 17.35 -8.87
CA ALA A 44 0.71 18.38 -7.89
C ALA A 44 -0.67 18.13 -7.25
N TYR A 45 -1.65 17.68 -8.03
CA TYR A 45 -2.94 17.29 -7.46
C TYR A 45 -2.78 16.10 -6.52
N ASP A 46 -2.14 15.01 -6.96
CA ASP A 46 -2.04 13.79 -6.16
C ASP A 46 -1.27 14.01 -4.85
N LEU A 47 -0.20 14.80 -4.87
CA LEU A 47 0.63 15.06 -3.70
C LEU A 47 0.01 16.07 -2.73
N ASP A 48 -0.61 17.14 -3.24
CA ASP A 48 -0.98 18.29 -2.41
C ASP A 48 -2.49 18.43 -2.21
N HIS A 49 -3.31 18.02 -3.18
CA HIS A 49 -4.73 18.36 -3.25
C HIS A 49 -5.68 17.18 -3.15
N ALA A 50 -5.24 15.96 -3.46
CA ALA A 50 -6.06 14.76 -3.31
C ALA A 50 -6.54 14.66 -1.85
N PRO A 51 -7.81 14.29 -1.59
CA PRO A 51 -8.32 14.15 -0.24
C PRO A 51 -7.45 13.21 0.61
N TRP A 52 -7.41 13.44 1.92
CA TRP A 52 -6.82 12.48 2.84
C TRP A 52 -7.82 11.37 3.15
N THR A 53 -7.31 10.16 3.29
CA THR A 53 -8.05 8.97 3.75
C THR A 53 -7.08 8.00 4.42
N THR A 54 -7.51 6.76 4.61
CA THR A 54 -6.71 5.63 5.07
C THR A 54 -6.96 4.43 4.15
N ASN A 55 -6.03 3.47 4.06
CA ASN A 55 -6.31 2.27 3.28
C ASN A 55 -7.46 1.45 3.89
N LEU A 56 -7.72 1.54 5.20
CA LEU A 56 -8.91 0.94 5.82
C LEU A 56 -10.20 1.50 5.22
N GLU A 57 -10.33 2.83 5.14
CA GLU A 57 -11.50 3.48 4.55
C GLU A 57 -11.64 3.14 3.06
N GLN A 58 -10.54 3.15 2.31
CA GLN A 58 -10.56 2.76 0.90
C GLN A 58 -10.98 1.30 0.69
N LEU A 59 -10.54 0.37 1.54
CA LEU A 59 -10.98 -1.03 1.53
C LEU A 59 -12.49 -1.13 1.78
N ARG A 60 -13.00 -0.40 2.78
CA ARG A 60 -14.44 -0.36 3.11
C ARG A 60 -15.28 0.14 1.95
N GLU A 61 -14.82 1.19 1.28
CA GLU A 61 -15.50 1.72 0.10
C GLU A 61 -15.65 0.68 -1.01
N ILE A 62 -14.65 -0.19 -1.21
CA ILE A 62 -14.71 -1.28 -2.20
C ILE A 62 -15.35 -2.58 -1.65
N GLY A 63 -16.02 -2.48 -0.50
CA GLY A 63 -16.81 -3.53 0.14
C GLY A 63 -16.02 -4.49 1.02
N ILE A 64 -14.72 -4.25 1.25
CA ILE A 64 -13.88 -5.08 2.10
C ILE A 64 -13.87 -4.45 3.49
N GLU A 65 -14.46 -5.12 4.48
CA GLU A 65 -14.48 -4.68 5.87
C GLU A 65 -13.56 -5.59 6.69
N PRO A 66 -12.31 -5.18 6.97
CA PRO A 66 -11.40 -5.95 7.82
C PRO A 66 -11.93 -5.99 9.28
N PRO A 67 -12.35 -7.14 9.81
CA PRO A 67 -12.80 -7.27 11.20
C PRO A 67 -11.69 -6.94 12.21
N MET A 68 -12.05 -6.66 13.47
CA MET A 68 -11.03 -6.57 14.53
C MET A 68 -10.31 -7.93 14.65
N PRO A 69 -8.98 -7.97 14.89
CA PRO A 69 -8.25 -9.22 15.01
C PRO A 69 -8.90 -10.16 16.02
N GLU A 70 -9.33 -9.67 17.17
CA GLU A 70 -9.92 -10.49 18.25
C GLU A 70 -11.23 -11.19 17.84
N ALA A 71 -11.85 -10.78 16.74
CA ALA A 71 -13.08 -11.37 16.20
C ALA A 71 -12.83 -12.35 15.05
N VAL A 72 -11.58 -12.64 14.70
CA VAL A 72 -11.20 -13.59 13.65
C VAL A 72 -10.60 -14.84 14.28
N ASP A 73 -11.17 -15.99 13.97
CA ASP A 73 -10.68 -17.28 14.44
C ASP A 73 -9.45 -17.74 13.64
N ASP A 74 -8.67 -18.66 14.21
CA ASP A 74 -7.41 -19.11 13.59
C ASP A 74 -7.66 -19.90 12.29
N GLU A 75 -8.82 -20.53 12.12
CA GLU A 75 -9.20 -21.17 10.86
C GLU A 75 -9.54 -20.16 9.74
N GLU A 76 -9.95 -18.95 10.10
CA GLU A 76 -10.41 -17.92 9.15
C GLU A 76 -9.31 -16.89 8.83
N ILE A 77 -8.28 -16.77 9.67
CA ILE A 77 -7.26 -15.72 9.60
C ILE A 77 -6.58 -15.63 8.23
N GLY A 78 -6.29 -16.78 7.61
CA GLY A 78 -5.67 -16.83 6.29
C GLY A 78 -6.57 -16.22 5.22
N ALA A 79 -7.86 -16.57 5.20
CA ALA A 79 -8.82 -16.06 4.23
C ALA A 79 -9.08 -14.56 4.42
N VAL A 80 -9.16 -14.09 5.67
CA VAL A 80 -9.31 -12.66 5.98
C VAL A 80 -8.06 -11.88 5.55
N LEU A 81 -6.86 -12.39 5.85
CA LEU A 81 -5.61 -11.77 5.43
C LEU A 81 -5.51 -11.69 3.90
N ASP A 82 -5.83 -12.77 3.19
CA ASP A 82 -5.84 -12.79 1.73
C ASP A 82 -6.81 -11.77 1.15
N ALA A 83 -8.01 -11.64 1.72
CA ALA A 83 -8.99 -10.63 1.29
C ALA A 83 -8.48 -9.20 1.45
N VAL A 84 -7.75 -8.90 2.53
CA VAL A 84 -7.11 -7.59 2.73
C VAL A 84 -5.99 -7.36 1.72
N ILE A 85 -5.11 -8.35 1.53
CA ILE A 85 -3.97 -8.24 0.60
C ILE A 85 -4.45 -8.02 -0.84
N GLU A 86 -5.44 -8.79 -1.30
CA GLU A 86 -6.04 -8.62 -2.63
C GLU A 86 -6.78 -7.28 -2.74
N GLY A 87 -7.45 -6.84 -1.67
CA GLY A 87 -8.08 -5.52 -1.60
C GLY A 87 -7.09 -4.38 -1.78
N LEU A 88 -5.94 -4.45 -1.10
CA LEU A 88 -4.86 -3.47 -1.26
C LEU A 88 -4.32 -3.47 -2.69
N ALA A 89 -4.15 -4.65 -3.31
CA ALA A 89 -3.70 -4.75 -4.69
C ALA A 89 -4.68 -4.12 -5.69
N VAL A 90 -5.99 -4.24 -5.46
CA VAL A 90 -7.04 -3.53 -6.23
C VAL A 90 -6.87 -2.01 -6.11
N LEU A 91 -6.45 -1.51 -4.95
CA LEU A 91 -6.14 -0.10 -4.70
C LEU A 91 -4.75 0.33 -5.24
N GLN A 92 -3.99 -0.58 -5.86
CA GLN A 92 -2.58 -0.37 -6.29
C GLN A 92 -1.60 -0.15 -5.13
N VAL A 93 -1.91 -0.72 -3.96
CA VAL A 93 -1.04 -0.77 -2.78
C VAL A 93 -0.50 -2.20 -2.63
N PHE A 94 0.81 -2.35 -2.57
CA PHE A 94 1.48 -3.66 -2.56
C PHE A 94 2.32 -3.82 -1.30
N LEU A 95 2.29 -5.01 -0.70
CA LEU A 95 3.10 -5.31 0.48
C LEU A 95 4.48 -5.85 0.10
N LEU A 96 5.47 -5.57 0.94
CA LEU A 96 6.83 -6.12 0.87
C LEU A 96 7.24 -6.67 2.24
N HIS A 97 8.11 -7.67 2.22
CA HIS A 97 8.83 -8.20 3.38
C HIS A 97 7.94 -8.63 4.55
N THR A 98 7.01 -9.55 4.29
CA THR A 98 6.01 -10.01 5.26
C THR A 98 6.35 -11.36 5.89
N ASP A 99 7.33 -12.10 5.36
CA ASP A 99 7.65 -13.48 5.77
C ASP A 99 8.19 -13.60 7.22
N HIS A 100 8.52 -12.49 7.88
CA HIS A 100 8.90 -12.47 9.30
C HIS A 100 7.69 -12.59 10.25
N LEU A 101 6.47 -12.46 9.74
CA LEU A 101 5.20 -12.55 10.49
C LEU A 101 4.40 -13.77 10.02
N ASP A 102 3.82 -14.50 10.96
CA ASP A 102 2.74 -15.45 10.62
C ASP A 102 1.46 -14.72 10.18
N ASP A 103 0.41 -15.46 9.81
CA ASP A 103 -0.83 -14.85 9.31
C ASP A 103 -1.55 -13.99 10.37
N ARG A 104 -1.52 -14.43 11.64
CA ARG A 104 -2.12 -13.74 12.77
C ARG A 104 -1.41 -12.41 13.05
N GLU A 105 -0.07 -12.47 13.12
CA GLU A 105 0.81 -11.32 13.35
C GLU A 105 0.73 -10.32 12.19
N CYS A 106 0.74 -10.81 10.95
CA CYS A 106 0.62 -9.99 9.74
C CYS A 106 -0.73 -9.27 9.69
N TYR A 107 -1.82 -10.02 9.87
CA TYR A 107 -3.16 -9.44 9.88
C TYR A 107 -3.33 -8.39 10.99
N ARG A 108 -2.86 -8.70 12.21
CA ARG A 108 -2.94 -7.76 13.33
C ARG A 108 -2.17 -6.48 13.05
N ARG A 109 -0.94 -6.56 12.52
CA ARG A 109 -0.14 -5.39 12.15
C ARG A 109 -0.82 -4.55 11.07
N LEU A 110 -1.36 -5.20 10.03
CA LEU A 110 -2.11 -4.50 9.00
C LEU A 110 -3.32 -3.78 9.61
N ARG A 111 -4.11 -4.51 10.37
CA ARG A 111 -5.41 -4.04 10.84
C ARG A 111 -5.37 -3.01 11.96
N LEU A 112 -4.37 -3.04 12.82
CA LEU A 112 -4.28 -2.12 13.96
C LEU A 112 -3.40 -0.91 13.69
N ASP A 113 -2.43 -1.06 12.78
CA ASP A 113 -1.42 -0.02 12.55
C ASP A 113 -1.47 0.47 11.09
N VAL A 114 -1.05 -0.37 10.14
CA VAL A 114 -0.75 0.06 8.76
C VAL A 114 -1.96 0.62 8.04
N LEU A 115 -3.12 -0.04 8.13
CA LEU A 115 -4.32 0.37 7.40
C LEU A 115 -4.89 1.70 7.92
N HIS A 116 -4.43 2.19 9.07
CA HIS A 116 -4.84 3.46 9.66
C HIS A 116 -3.93 4.63 9.28
N ASP A 117 -2.81 4.38 8.60
CA ASP A 117 -1.92 5.43 8.14
C ASP A 117 -2.62 6.36 7.14
N ARG A 118 -2.33 7.66 7.28
CA ARG A 118 -2.92 8.70 6.42
C ARG A 118 -2.28 8.65 5.03
N VAL A 119 -3.11 8.45 4.01
CA VAL A 119 -2.71 8.42 2.60
C VAL A 119 -3.54 9.38 1.76
N ARG A 120 -3.04 9.72 0.57
CA ARG A 120 -3.79 10.49 -0.43
C ARG A 120 -4.78 9.56 -1.15
N ASP A 121 -6.01 10.01 -1.31
CA ASP A 121 -7.06 9.26 -2.00
C ASP A 121 -6.91 9.34 -3.53
N VAL A 122 -5.90 8.65 -4.04
CA VAL A 122 -5.61 8.57 -5.48
C VAL A 122 -6.22 7.28 -6.04
N PRO A 123 -7.17 7.34 -6.98
CA PRO A 123 -7.80 6.13 -7.50
C PRO A 123 -6.81 5.31 -8.35
N PRO A 124 -7.00 3.98 -8.44
CA PRO A 124 -6.17 3.12 -9.27
C PRO A 124 -6.27 3.46 -10.76
N ALA A 125 -5.32 2.94 -11.55
CA ALA A 125 -5.15 3.21 -12.98
C ALA A 125 -4.85 4.68 -13.34
N THR A 126 -4.24 5.42 -12.41
CA THR A 126 -3.75 6.80 -12.60
C THR A 126 -2.25 6.89 -12.82
N GLY A 127 -1.54 5.75 -12.70
CA GLY A 127 -0.08 5.67 -12.74
C GLY A 127 0.60 5.72 -11.36
N SER A 128 -0.15 6.04 -10.29
CA SER A 128 0.33 5.95 -8.91
C SER A 128 0.23 4.52 -8.40
N ARG A 129 1.28 4.08 -7.69
CA ARG A 129 1.37 2.79 -6.98
C ARG A 129 2.12 3.00 -5.69
N GLU A 130 1.74 2.26 -4.66
CA GLU A 130 2.36 2.31 -3.34
C GLU A 130 2.94 0.95 -2.97
N TRP A 131 4.07 0.97 -2.27
CA TRP A 131 4.68 -0.21 -1.68
C TRP A 131 4.85 0.02 -0.19
N ILE A 132 4.25 -0.86 0.61
CA ILE A 132 4.34 -0.86 2.07
C ILE A 132 5.30 -1.97 2.49
N ASP A 133 6.43 -1.59 3.06
CA ASP A 133 7.42 -2.51 3.62
C ASP A 133 7.09 -2.81 5.09
N LEU A 134 6.68 -4.05 5.39
CA LEU A 134 6.34 -4.45 6.76
C LEU A 134 7.57 -4.76 7.63
N ALA A 135 8.77 -4.87 7.05
CA ALA A 135 10.02 -5.10 7.78
C ALA A 135 10.96 -3.87 7.77
N GLY A 136 10.54 -2.79 7.10
CA GLY A 136 11.27 -1.53 6.98
C GLY A 136 10.94 -0.50 8.07
N GLY A 137 11.28 0.75 7.78
CA GLY A 137 11.14 1.88 8.71
C GLY A 137 12.42 2.17 9.50
N THR A 138 12.29 2.86 10.63
CA THR A 138 13.42 3.20 11.51
C THR A 138 14.05 1.95 12.12
N ASP A 139 13.24 0.99 12.53
CA ASP A 139 13.71 -0.34 12.94
C ASP A 139 13.73 -1.27 11.73
N ARG A 140 14.94 -1.61 11.28
CA ARG A 140 15.17 -2.55 10.17
C ARG A 140 15.53 -3.95 10.64
N SER A 141 15.40 -4.26 11.93
CA SER A 141 15.87 -5.52 12.51
C SER A 141 15.20 -6.74 11.87
N ALA A 142 13.88 -6.66 11.62
CA ALA A 142 13.14 -7.71 10.94
C ALA A 142 13.65 -7.94 9.51
N HIS A 143 13.88 -6.86 8.74
CA HIS A 143 14.46 -6.93 7.40
C HIS A 143 15.83 -7.60 7.44
N LEU A 144 16.72 -7.13 8.32
CA LEU A 144 18.09 -7.65 8.42
C LEU A 144 18.12 -9.12 8.83
N ALA A 145 17.24 -9.54 9.74
CA ALA A 145 17.18 -10.91 10.23
C ALA A 145 16.62 -11.89 9.18
N VAL A 146 15.61 -11.48 8.40
CA VAL A 146 14.82 -12.40 7.55
C VAL A 146 15.02 -12.19 6.05
N HIS A 147 15.13 -10.94 5.59
CA HIS A 147 15.03 -10.56 4.17
C HIS A 147 16.36 -10.10 3.55
N ALA A 148 17.26 -9.50 4.34
CA ALA A 148 18.52 -8.98 3.83
C ALA A 148 19.35 -10.06 3.14
N THR A 149 20.07 -9.69 2.09
CA THR A 149 21.02 -10.60 1.44
C THR A 149 22.29 -10.72 2.27
N ASP A 150 23.08 -11.78 2.05
CA ASP A 150 24.39 -11.90 2.74
C ASP A 150 25.32 -10.74 2.36
N ALA A 151 25.27 -10.28 1.11
CA ALA A 151 26.03 -9.11 0.65
C ALA A 151 25.61 -7.82 1.37
N GLU A 152 24.30 -7.58 1.53
CA GLU A 152 23.80 -6.42 2.30
C GLU A 152 24.29 -6.47 3.74
N ARG A 153 24.21 -7.64 4.40
CA ARG A 153 24.64 -7.83 5.78
C ARG A 153 26.14 -7.58 5.97
N VAL A 154 26.98 -8.16 5.11
CA VAL A 154 28.44 -7.95 5.15
C VAL A 154 28.78 -6.47 4.95
N SER A 155 28.10 -5.78 4.03
CA SER A 155 28.32 -4.35 3.80
C SER A 155 27.96 -3.51 5.02
N LEU A 156 26.87 -3.84 5.73
CA LEU A 156 26.43 -3.12 6.93
C LEU A 156 27.34 -3.39 8.12
N GLU A 157 27.77 -4.64 8.31
CA GLU A 157 28.75 -5.01 9.35
C GLU A 157 30.08 -4.27 9.12
N ALA A 158 30.56 -4.20 7.88
CA ALA A 158 31.76 -3.43 7.52
C ALA A 158 31.60 -1.92 7.78
N ALA A 159 30.38 -1.39 7.72
CA ALA A 159 30.05 -0.01 8.07
C ALA A 159 29.84 0.21 9.58
N GLY A 160 30.07 -0.83 10.41
CA GLY A 160 29.92 -0.76 11.87
C GLY A 160 28.46 -0.79 12.36
N VAL A 161 27.52 -1.15 11.49
CA VAL A 161 26.11 -1.32 11.87
C VAL A 161 25.93 -2.66 12.57
N ILE A 162 25.21 -2.67 13.70
CA ILE A 162 24.85 -3.91 14.40
C ILE A 162 23.82 -4.64 13.56
N VAL A 163 24.19 -5.81 13.05
CA VAL A 163 23.30 -6.66 12.25
C VAL A 163 22.78 -7.82 13.12
N PRO A 164 21.45 -7.99 13.27
CA PRO A 164 20.89 -9.05 14.09
C PRO A 164 21.18 -10.44 13.50
N PRO A 165 21.15 -11.52 14.31
CA PRO A 165 21.24 -12.89 13.81
C PRO A 165 20.18 -13.20 12.75
N ARG A 166 20.47 -14.17 11.88
CA ARG A 166 19.50 -14.67 10.91
C ARG A 166 18.33 -15.33 11.63
N MET A 167 17.13 -15.06 11.15
CA MET A 167 15.91 -15.72 11.60
C MET A 167 15.26 -16.47 10.43
N ARG A 168 14.67 -17.63 10.74
CA ARG A 168 13.86 -18.36 9.77
C ARG A 168 12.58 -17.57 9.49
N ARG A 169 12.17 -17.57 8.22
CA ARG A 169 10.85 -17.09 7.81
C ARG A 169 9.75 -17.84 8.54
N ARG A 170 8.75 -17.10 9.04
CA ARG A 170 7.53 -17.64 9.67
C ARG A 170 6.47 -18.01 8.63
N ALA A 171 6.46 -17.31 7.51
CA ALA A 171 5.59 -17.60 6.37
C ALA A 171 6.41 -17.63 5.06
N ASP A 172 5.78 -18.06 3.98
CA ASP A 172 6.34 -17.94 2.61
C ASP A 172 5.29 -17.26 1.71
N ARG A 173 4.85 -16.10 2.20
CA ARG A 173 3.80 -15.26 1.63
C ARG A 173 4.37 -14.34 0.56
N ASP A 174 5.58 -13.82 0.74
CA ASP A 174 6.19 -12.82 -0.15
C ASP A 174 6.31 -13.30 -1.61
N ARG A 175 6.49 -14.60 -1.83
CA ARG A 175 6.52 -15.18 -3.19
C ARG A 175 5.14 -15.21 -3.88
N ARG A 176 4.06 -15.12 -3.10
CA ARG A 176 2.67 -15.22 -3.54
C ARG A 176 1.93 -13.87 -3.50
N LEU A 177 2.53 -12.84 -2.91
CA LEU A 177 1.93 -11.52 -2.85
C LEU A 177 1.59 -11.01 -4.26
N PRO A 178 0.44 -10.33 -4.44
CA PRO A 178 0.10 -9.68 -5.69
C PRO A 178 1.23 -8.76 -6.14
N ARG A 179 1.46 -8.73 -7.46
CA ARG A 179 2.42 -7.84 -8.09
C ARG A 179 1.69 -6.97 -9.10
N PRO A 180 2.17 -5.73 -9.34
CA PRO A 180 1.61 -4.93 -10.41
C PRO A 180 1.76 -5.67 -11.73
N VAL A 181 0.65 -5.80 -12.46
CA VAL A 181 0.69 -6.29 -13.84
C VAL A 181 1.55 -5.33 -14.66
N SER A 182 2.52 -5.88 -15.39
CA SER A 182 3.28 -5.11 -16.38
C SER A 182 2.30 -4.66 -17.46
N ASN A 183 2.13 -3.35 -17.62
CA ASN A 183 1.48 -2.77 -18.80
C ASN A 183 2.43 -2.85 -20.00
#